data_AF-A0ABD1QN48-F1
#
_entry.id   AF-A0ABD1QN48-F1
#
_cell.length_a   1.000
_cell.length_b   1.000
_cell.length_c   1.000
_cell.angle_alpha   90.00
_cell.angle_beta   90.00
_cell.angle_gamma   90.00
#
_symmetry.space_group_name_H-M   'P 1'
#
loop_
_entity.id
_entity.type
_entity.pdbx_description
1 polymer ?
#
loop_
_entity_poly.entity_id
_entity_poly.type
_entity_poly.pdbx_seq_one_letter_code
_entity_poly.pdbx_strand_id
1 'polypeptide(L)'
;MLRRRLTSLLSTSIRNAHNQFHTPNSILPSRISHETPLLQFVQCPPDLSNPSSNRSFSYQSTRAYNSLLALNNLRDNKGTRKQKTRKGRGIGSGKGKTARRGHKGQKARGTMKFGFEGGQTPLHRRLPKRGFKNPFSLTFQVL
;
A
#
# COMPACT_ATOMS: atom_id res chain seq x y z
N MET A 1 -12.12 -57.04 10.04
CA MET A 1 -13.24 -57.46 9.16
C MET A 1 -14.12 -56.22 9.00
N LEU A 2 -14.19 -55.50 7.88
CA LEU A 2 -14.72 -55.90 6.58
C LEU A 2 -14.21 -54.89 5.52
N ARG A 3 -13.72 -55.40 4.38
CA ARG A 3 -13.42 -54.62 3.17
C ARG A 3 -14.72 -54.31 2.43
N ARG A 4 -14.81 -53.14 1.79
CA ARG A 4 -15.57 -52.86 0.54
C ARG A 4 -15.18 -51.45 0.09
N ARG A 5 -14.25 -51.33 -0.86
CA ARG A 5 -14.40 -51.35 -2.33
C ARG A 5 -14.36 -49.91 -2.86
N LEU A 6 -13.28 -49.66 -3.58
CA LEU A 6 -13.02 -48.49 -4.42
C LEU A 6 -13.99 -48.47 -5.61
N THR A 7 -14.40 -47.28 -6.03
CA THR A 7 -14.63 -46.96 -7.44
C THR A 7 -13.92 -45.66 -7.76
N SER A 8 -12.78 -45.78 -8.45
CA SER A 8 -12.25 -44.75 -9.33
C SER A 8 -13.16 -44.64 -10.56
N LEU A 9 -13.20 -43.47 -11.21
CA LEU A 9 -12.82 -43.28 -12.63
C LEU A 9 -13.27 -41.88 -13.13
N LEU A 10 -12.27 -41.12 -13.61
CA LEU A 10 -12.29 -40.22 -14.79
C LEU A 10 -13.26 -39.01 -14.74
N SER A 11 -12.80 -37.77 -14.47
CA SER A 11 -12.08 -36.86 -15.38
C SER A 11 -12.71 -36.70 -16.76
N THR A 12 -13.41 -35.58 -16.98
CA THR A 12 -13.33 -34.85 -18.26
C THR A 12 -13.22 -33.36 -18.01
N SER A 13 -12.32 -32.78 -18.81
CA SER A 13 -11.87 -31.42 -18.86
C SER A 13 -12.56 -30.72 -20.05
N ILE A 14 -12.33 -29.41 -20.13
CA ILE A 14 -12.34 -28.54 -21.32
C ILE A 14 -13.65 -27.82 -21.69
N ARG A 15 -13.47 -26.49 -21.82
CA ARG A 15 -14.16 -25.47 -22.64
C ARG A 15 -15.10 -24.56 -21.84
N ASN A 16 -15.00 -23.23 -21.86
CA ASN A 16 -14.42 -22.34 -22.86
C ASN A 16 -13.80 -21.08 -22.22
N ALA A 17 -12.61 -20.73 -22.68
CA ALA A 17 -12.09 -19.38 -22.65
C ALA A 17 -12.75 -18.60 -23.80
N HIS A 18 -13.30 -17.42 -23.50
CA HIS A 18 -13.47 -16.38 -24.51
C HIS A 18 -12.65 -15.17 -24.07
N ASN A 19 -11.68 -14.86 -24.92
CA ASN A 19 -10.75 -13.74 -24.80
C ASN A 19 -11.43 -12.42 -25.20
N GLN A 20 -10.72 -11.35 -24.84
CA GLN A 20 -10.78 -9.98 -25.37
C GLN A 20 -11.92 -9.15 -24.74
N PHE A 21 -11.68 -7.97 -24.16
CA PHE A 21 -11.03 -6.82 -24.78
C PHE A 21 -10.19 -5.97 -23.80
N HIS A 22 -9.06 -5.50 -24.30
CA HIS A 22 -8.37 -4.31 -23.80
C HIS A 22 -9.15 -3.05 -24.21
N THR A 23 -9.30 -2.09 -23.29
CA THR A 23 -9.50 -0.68 -23.65
C THR A 23 -8.63 0.21 -22.76
N PRO A 24 -7.86 1.16 -23.33
CA PRO A 24 -7.00 2.07 -22.58
C PRO A 24 -7.72 3.36 -22.16
N ASN A 25 -7.30 3.88 -21.00
CA ASN A 25 -7.24 5.28 -20.56
C ASN A 25 -8.01 6.35 -21.39
N SER A 26 -9.08 6.90 -20.82
CA SER A 26 -9.62 8.20 -21.23
C SER A 26 -8.99 9.33 -20.39
N ILE A 27 -8.08 10.05 -21.03
CA ILE A 27 -7.54 11.33 -20.58
C ILE A 27 -8.60 12.41 -20.88
N LEU A 28 -8.99 13.19 -19.88
CA LEU A 28 -9.76 14.42 -20.08
C LEU A 28 -8.79 15.55 -20.47
N PRO A 29 -8.92 16.18 -21.64
CA PRO A 29 -8.18 17.40 -21.93
C PRO A 29 -8.90 18.64 -21.40
N SER A 30 -8.11 19.53 -20.81
CA SER A 30 -8.42 20.91 -20.49
C SER A 30 -8.84 21.69 -21.74
N ARG A 31 -10.06 22.24 -21.72
CA ARG A 31 -10.55 23.17 -22.74
C ARG A 31 -9.99 24.56 -22.46
N ILE A 32 -8.89 24.90 -23.12
CA ILE A 32 -8.32 26.25 -23.16
C ILE A 32 -8.97 27.03 -24.30
N SER A 33 -9.30 28.26 -23.94
CA SER A 33 -9.89 29.39 -24.66
C SER A 33 -9.08 29.90 -25.85
N HIS A 34 -9.75 30.11 -26.98
CA HIS A 34 -9.36 31.04 -28.06
C HIS A 34 -10.69 31.54 -28.70
N GLU A 35 -11.17 32.72 -28.36
CA GLU A 35 -10.93 34.02 -29.04
C GLU A 35 -11.16 33.97 -30.56
N THR A 36 -12.19 34.67 -31.05
CA THR A 36 -12.08 35.66 -32.13
C THR A 36 -13.39 36.46 -32.30
N PRO A 37 -13.29 37.71 -32.80
CA PRO A 37 -14.22 38.81 -32.49
C PRO A 37 -15.07 39.23 -33.70
N LEU A 38 -16.21 39.90 -33.49
CA LEU A 38 -16.76 40.84 -34.48
C LEU A 38 -17.62 41.96 -33.83
N LEU A 39 -17.10 43.19 -34.04
CA LEU A 39 -17.71 44.48 -34.35
C LEU A 39 -18.99 45.01 -33.67
N GLN A 40 -18.85 46.31 -33.32
CA GLN A 40 -19.74 47.29 -32.67
C GLN A 40 -21.12 47.48 -33.32
N PHE A 41 -22.07 48.05 -32.56
CA PHE A 41 -22.75 49.33 -32.89
C PHE A 41 -23.61 49.85 -31.71
N VAL A 42 -23.34 51.10 -31.27
CA VAL A 42 -24.25 52.18 -30.80
C VAL A 42 -24.80 52.25 -29.34
N GLN A 43 -24.28 53.27 -28.62
CA GLN A 43 -24.88 54.32 -27.73
C GLN A 43 -25.93 53.92 -26.65
N CYS A 44 -25.98 54.43 -25.41
CA CYS A 44 -25.72 55.78 -24.83
C CYS A 44 -25.33 55.67 -23.33
N PRO A 45 -24.69 56.69 -22.70
CA PRO A 45 -24.58 56.82 -21.25
C PRO A 45 -25.66 57.76 -20.66
N PRO A 46 -26.32 57.34 -19.58
CA PRO A 46 -26.62 58.23 -18.44
C PRO A 46 -26.41 57.45 -17.10
N ASP A 47 -26.12 57.97 -15.92
CA ASP A 47 -25.95 59.30 -15.34
C ASP A 47 -25.13 59.10 -14.05
N LEU A 48 -24.35 60.10 -13.66
CA LEU A 48 -23.73 60.17 -12.34
C LEU A 48 -24.80 60.50 -11.29
N SER A 49 -25.15 59.56 -10.41
CA SER A 49 -25.64 59.90 -9.06
C SER A 49 -25.58 58.72 -8.07
N ASN A 50 -24.85 58.96 -6.96
CA ASN A 50 -24.91 58.32 -5.62
C ASN A 50 -23.94 57.16 -5.28
N PRO A 51 -22.83 57.45 -4.54
CA PRO A 51 -22.15 56.46 -3.73
C PRO A 51 -22.73 56.46 -2.31
N SER A 52 -23.70 55.59 -2.04
CA SER A 52 -24.20 55.38 -0.66
C SER A 52 -24.41 53.91 -0.38
N SER A 53 -23.37 53.21 0.07
CA SER A 53 -23.50 52.14 1.06
C SER A 53 -22.12 51.66 1.51
N ASN A 54 -21.89 51.87 2.80
CA ASN A 54 -20.82 51.35 3.63
C ASN A 54 -20.34 49.94 3.22
N ARG A 55 -19.18 49.84 2.55
CA ARG A 55 -18.42 48.58 2.55
C ARG A 55 -17.64 48.50 3.85
N SER A 56 -18.24 47.86 4.84
CA SER A 56 -17.53 47.38 6.03
C SER A 56 -16.42 46.43 5.55
N PHE A 57 -15.19 46.94 5.43
CA PHE A 57 -14.01 46.13 5.24
C PHE A 57 -13.84 45.27 6.50
N SER A 58 -14.40 44.06 6.47
CA SER A 58 -14.08 43.05 7.46
C SER A 58 -12.63 42.65 7.23
N TYR A 59 -11.74 43.17 8.06
CA TYR A 59 -10.43 42.56 8.30
C TYR A 59 -10.74 41.14 8.81
N GLN A 60 -10.80 40.16 7.91
CA GLN A 60 -10.68 38.77 8.30
C GLN A 60 -9.26 38.59 8.80
N SER A 61 -9.11 38.78 10.11
CA SER A 61 -7.94 38.43 10.90
C SER A 61 -7.78 36.91 10.90
N THR A 62 -7.43 36.32 9.76
CA THR A 62 -7.02 34.92 9.69
C THR A 62 -5.55 34.84 10.05
N ARG A 63 -5.30 34.97 11.35
CA ARG A 63 -4.22 34.37 12.15
C ARG A 63 -3.24 33.50 11.33
N ALA A 64 -2.26 34.14 10.69
CA ALA A 64 -1.25 33.47 9.86
C ALA A 64 -0.27 32.56 10.63
N TYR A 65 -0.39 32.48 11.98
CA TYR A 65 0.48 31.69 12.84
C TYR A 65 -0.10 30.34 13.29
N ASN A 66 -1.29 29.95 12.82
CA ASN A 66 -1.87 28.63 13.14
C ASN A 66 -1.33 27.47 12.28
N SER A 67 -0.41 27.71 11.34
CA SER A 67 -0.05 26.71 10.30
C SER A 67 1.34 26.09 10.41
N LEU A 68 2.33 26.76 11.01
CA LEU A 68 3.75 26.32 10.95
C LEU A 68 4.14 25.26 12.00
N LEU A 69 3.51 25.24 13.18
CA LEU A 69 3.82 24.27 14.25
C LEU A 69 2.57 23.87 15.05
N ALA A 70 1.47 23.62 14.36
CA ALA A 70 0.30 23.00 14.97
C ALA A 70 0.55 21.52 15.22
N LEU A 71 0.11 21.00 16.38
CA LEU A 71 0.27 19.58 16.74
C LEU A 71 -0.28 18.61 15.67
N ASN A 72 -1.33 19.02 14.94
CA ASN A 72 -1.96 18.22 13.89
C ASN A 72 -1.12 18.11 12.60
N ASN A 73 -0.15 19.01 12.39
CA ASN A 73 0.68 19.06 11.17
C ASN A 73 2.05 18.39 11.35
N LEU A 74 2.34 17.84 12.54
CA LEU A 74 3.58 17.14 12.82
C LEU A 74 3.62 15.82 12.02
N ARG A 75 4.62 15.69 11.14
CA ARG A 75 4.89 14.49 10.35
C ARG A 75 6.38 14.19 10.33
N ASP A 76 6.70 12.91 10.27
CA ASP A 76 8.08 12.44 10.12
C ASP A 76 8.62 12.70 8.69
N ASN A 77 9.93 12.54 8.51
CA ASN A 77 10.56 12.57 7.20
C ASN A 77 9.94 11.52 6.28
N LYS A 78 9.87 11.83 4.98
CA LYS A 78 9.30 10.92 3.99
C LYS A 78 10.12 9.63 3.95
N GLY A 79 9.46 8.49 4.21
CA GLY A 79 10.09 7.17 4.16
C GLY A 79 10.57 6.63 5.51
N THR A 80 10.49 7.40 6.61
CA THR A 80 10.87 6.89 7.93
C THR A 80 10.02 5.70 8.37
N ARG A 81 8.72 5.67 8.00
CA ARG A 81 7.80 4.58 8.32
C ARG A 81 7.28 3.86 7.08
N LYS A 82 7.47 2.53 7.05
CA LYS A 82 6.86 1.64 6.05
C LYS A 82 5.51 1.12 6.55
N GLN A 83 4.51 1.10 5.66
CA GLN A 83 3.18 0.58 5.99
C GLN A 83 3.23 -0.93 6.23
N LYS A 84 2.61 -1.40 7.33
CA LYS A 84 2.56 -2.83 7.67
C LYS A 84 1.59 -3.55 6.73
N THR A 85 1.99 -4.67 6.15
CA THR A 85 1.05 -5.48 5.39
C THR A 85 0.08 -6.22 6.31
N ARG A 86 -1.21 -5.93 6.19
CA ARG A 86 -2.28 -6.64 6.90
C ARG A 86 -2.68 -7.89 6.10
N LYS A 87 -2.38 -9.08 6.63
CA LYS A 87 -2.71 -10.36 5.98
C LYS A 87 -4.19 -10.70 6.18
N GLY A 88 -4.80 -11.47 5.27
CA GLY A 88 -6.19 -11.91 5.40
C GLY A 88 -7.23 -10.79 5.23
N ARG A 89 -6.96 -9.80 4.37
CA ARG A 89 -7.84 -8.65 4.10
C ARG A 89 -8.23 -8.57 2.63
N GLY A 90 -8.91 -9.61 2.15
CA GLY A 90 -9.44 -9.67 0.77
C GLY A 90 -8.41 -10.03 -0.30
N ILE A 91 -8.90 -10.34 -1.50
CA ILE A 91 -8.09 -10.82 -2.64
C ILE A 91 -7.15 -9.74 -3.20
N GLY A 92 -7.58 -8.48 -3.25
CA GLY A 92 -6.77 -7.36 -3.76
C GLY A 92 -5.50 -7.08 -2.95
N SER A 93 -5.43 -7.57 -1.70
CA SER A 93 -4.23 -7.45 -0.86
C SER A 93 -3.08 -8.38 -1.28
N GLY A 94 -3.31 -9.33 -2.19
CA GLY A 94 -2.34 -10.37 -2.60
C GLY A 94 -2.01 -11.41 -1.51
N LYS A 95 -2.43 -11.19 -0.25
CA LYS A 95 -2.23 -12.08 0.90
C LYS A 95 -3.56 -12.41 1.61
N GLY A 96 -4.66 -12.41 0.86
CA GLY A 96 -6.02 -12.63 1.35
C GLY A 96 -6.28 -14.09 1.78
N LYS A 97 -6.46 -14.97 0.79
CA LYS A 97 -7.02 -16.32 0.98
C LYS A 97 -6.30 -17.18 2.03
N THR A 98 -4.97 -17.19 2.03
CA THR A 98 -4.17 -18.09 2.89
C THR A 98 -3.19 -17.35 3.79
N ALA A 99 -3.23 -16.02 3.82
CA ALA A 99 -2.23 -15.20 4.52
C ALA A 99 -0.77 -15.56 4.17
N ARG A 100 -0.52 -16.13 2.98
CA ARG A 100 0.78 -16.67 2.52
C ARG A 100 1.30 -17.86 3.36
N ARG A 101 0.44 -18.57 4.09
CA ARG A 101 0.81 -19.80 4.82
C ARG A 101 0.71 -21.08 3.97
N GLY A 102 0.13 -20.99 2.77
CA GLY A 102 -0.15 -22.14 1.91
C GLY A 102 -1.46 -22.86 2.27
N HIS A 103 -1.62 -24.10 1.80
CA HIS A 103 -2.79 -24.94 2.06
C HIS A 103 -2.42 -26.11 2.99
N LYS A 104 -3.42 -26.67 3.69
CA LYS A 104 -3.49 -27.97 4.42
C LYS A 104 -2.21 -28.65 4.98
N GLY A 105 -1.11 -27.94 5.23
CA GLY A 105 0.14 -28.47 5.80
C GLY A 105 0.36 -28.04 7.25
N GLN A 106 1.35 -28.65 7.92
CA GLN A 106 1.68 -28.33 9.31
C GLN A 106 1.99 -26.83 9.50
N LYS A 107 2.76 -26.20 8.59
CA LYS A 107 3.06 -24.76 8.62
C LYS A 107 1.84 -23.85 8.46
N ALA A 108 0.76 -24.36 7.85
CA ALA A 108 -0.49 -23.62 7.70
C ALA A 108 -1.36 -23.69 8.97
N ARG A 109 -1.28 -24.80 9.71
CA ARG A 109 -2.12 -25.07 10.90
C ARG A 109 -1.42 -24.70 12.21
N GLY A 110 -0.13 -24.98 12.33
CA GLY A 110 0.66 -24.81 13.55
C GLY A 110 2.07 -24.32 13.28
N THR A 111 2.95 -24.55 14.26
CA THR A 111 4.37 -24.18 14.25
C THR A 111 5.24 -25.45 14.31
N MET A 112 6.49 -25.31 13.90
CA MET A 112 7.52 -26.34 14.06
C MET A 112 8.67 -25.74 14.87
N LYS A 113 9.43 -26.58 15.57
CA LYS A 113 10.63 -26.13 16.26
C LYS A 113 11.64 -25.58 15.24
N PHE A 114 12.21 -24.42 15.53
CA PHE A 114 13.28 -23.85 14.72
C PHE A 114 14.48 -24.80 14.69
N GLY A 115 15.03 -25.08 13.51
CA GLY A 115 16.12 -26.05 13.33
C GLY A 115 15.71 -27.51 13.22
N PHE A 116 14.41 -27.83 13.02
CA PHE A 116 13.98 -29.19 12.71
C PHE A 116 14.25 -29.54 11.24
N GLU A 117 15.08 -30.57 11.02
CA GLU A 117 15.51 -31.07 9.69
C GLU A 117 14.70 -32.29 9.22
N GLY A 118 13.49 -32.51 9.73
CA GLY A 118 12.61 -33.58 9.22
C GLY A 118 12.82 -34.97 9.82
N GLY A 119 13.50 -35.05 10.98
CA GLY A 119 13.86 -36.32 11.65
C GLY A 119 15.32 -36.73 11.43
N GLN A 120 16.01 -36.05 10.52
CA GLN A 120 17.44 -36.14 10.34
C GLN A 120 18.20 -35.62 11.58
N THR A 121 19.38 -36.20 11.90
CA THR A 121 20.24 -35.68 12.97
C THR A 121 20.66 -34.24 12.65
N PRO A 122 20.40 -33.26 13.53
CA PRO A 122 20.60 -31.85 13.17
C PRO A 122 22.09 -31.48 13.11
N LEU A 123 22.41 -30.48 12.28
CA LEU A 123 23.79 -30.08 12.00
C LEU A 123 24.64 -29.80 13.25
N HIS A 124 24.05 -29.15 14.27
CA HIS A 124 24.74 -28.83 15.53
C HIS A 124 25.16 -30.05 16.37
N ARG A 125 24.62 -31.23 16.07
CA ARG A 125 25.07 -32.51 16.67
C ARG A 125 26.05 -33.26 15.79
N ARG A 126 26.00 -33.04 14.48
CA ARG A 126 26.88 -33.70 13.51
C ARG A 126 28.29 -33.13 13.56
N LEU A 127 28.39 -31.81 13.63
CA LEU A 127 29.67 -31.14 13.65
C LEU A 127 30.23 -31.14 15.08
N PRO A 128 31.52 -31.45 15.26
CA PRO A 128 32.16 -31.35 16.57
C PRO A 128 32.23 -29.89 17.01
N LYS A 129 32.16 -29.65 18.32
CA LYS A 129 32.49 -28.35 18.90
C LYS A 129 34.00 -28.16 18.81
N ARG A 130 34.47 -27.03 18.27
CA ARG A 130 35.89 -26.74 18.07
C ARG A 130 36.36 -25.60 18.97
N GLY A 131 37.50 -25.79 19.63
CA GLY A 131 38.17 -24.81 20.49
C GLY A 131 37.40 -24.49 21.77
N PHE A 132 37.79 -23.40 22.42
CA PHE A 132 37.12 -22.82 23.58
C PHE A 132 37.12 -21.28 23.45
N LYS A 133 36.18 -20.63 24.13
CA LYS A 133 36.15 -19.16 24.22
C LYS A 133 37.01 -18.74 25.41
N ASN A 134 38.07 -17.97 25.19
CA ASN A 134 38.88 -17.40 26.27
C ASN A 134 38.04 -16.36 27.05
N PRO A 135 37.76 -16.56 28.35
CA PRO A 135 37.00 -15.60 29.14
C PRO A 135 37.77 -14.31 29.45
N PHE A 136 39.10 -14.31 29.29
CA PHE A 136 39.98 -13.18 29.63
C PHE A 136 40.52 -12.42 28.40
N SER A 137 39.89 -12.57 27.23
CA SER A 137 40.37 -11.89 26.02
C SER A 137 40.17 -10.37 26.10
N LEU A 138 41.22 -9.59 25.90
CA LEU A 138 41.14 -8.14 25.71
C LEU A 138 41.03 -7.82 24.21
N THR A 139 39.98 -7.10 23.81
CA THR A 139 39.80 -6.63 22.42
C THR A 139 40.08 -5.14 22.34
N PHE A 140 41.09 -4.74 21.56
CA PHE A 140 41.48 -3.34 21.35
C PHE A 140 40.85 -2.77 20.08
N GLN A 141 40.57 -1.47 20.08
CA GLN A 141 40.14 -0.77 18.87
C GLN A 141 41.35 -0.53 17.98
N VAL A 142 41.30 -1.05 16.75
CA VAL A 142 42.32 -0.75 15.73
C VAL A 142 42.03 0.65 15.19
N LEU A 143 43.05 1.52 15.23
CA LEU A 143 43.01 2.88 14.68
C LEU A 143 43.35 2.87 13.19
#